data_AF-F0SWN2-F1
#
_entry.id   AF-F0SWN2-F1
#
_cell.length_a   1.000
_cell.length_b   1.000
_cell.length_c   1.000
_cell.angle_alpha   90.00
_cell.angle_beta   90.00
_cell.angle_gamma   90.00
#
_symmetry.space_group_name_H-M   'P 1'
#
loop_
_entity.id
_entity.type
_entity.pdbx_description
1 polymer ?
#
loop_
_entity_poly.entity_id
_entity_poly.type
_entity_poly.pdbx_seq_one_letter_code
_entity_poly.pdbx_strand_id
1 'polypeptide(L)' 'MAAVKNYMIPVYAALIKREKRDIESLPEEYIVPVAEYLAAEVEGA' A
#
# COMPACT_ATOMS: atom_id res chain seq x y z
N MET A 1 -13.99 13.90 -1.21
CA MET A 1 -13.08 12.80 -1.62
C MET A 1 -11.67 13.27 -1.32
N ALA A 2 -10.98 12.65 -0.36
CA ALA A 2 -9.55 12.92 -0.19
C ALA A 2 -8.84 12.35 -1.43
N ALA A 3 -7.95 13.14 -2.02
CA ALA A 3 -7.17 12.65 -3.14
C ALA A 3 -6.10 11.69 -2.62
N VAL A 4 -5.98 10.51 -3.26
CA VAL A 4 -4.91 9.55 -2.97
C VAL A 4 -3.58 10.27 -3.12
N LYS A 5 -2.78 10.25 -2.05
CA LYS A 5 -1.45 10.82 -2.04
C LYS A 5 -0.48 9.74 -2.50
N ASN A 6 -0.12 9.74 -3.78
CA ASN A 6 0.70 8.67 -4.39
C ASN A 6 1.97 8.32 -3.60
N TYR A 7 2.60 9.30 -2.92
CA TYR A 7 3.78 9.05 -2.07
C TYR A 7 3.50 8.15 -0.86
N MET A 8 2.24 8.04 -0.41
CA MET A 8 1.85 7.20 0.72
C MET A 8 1.78 5.71 0.35
N ILE A 9 1.62 5.37 -0.93
CA ILE A 9 1.55 3.98 -1.40
C ILE A 9 2.81 3.20 -1.00
N PRO A 10 4.04 3.62 -1.37
CA PRO A 10 5.25 2.92 -0.94
C PRO A 10 5.48 2.99 0.57
N VAL A 11 4.98 4.03 1.26
CA VAL A 11 5.07 4.14 2.73
C VAL A 11 4.21 3.06 3.40
N TYR A 12 2.96 2.91 2.98
CA TYR A 12 2.08 1.88 3.52
C TYR A 12 2.57 0.47 3.18
N ALA A 13 3.04 0.24 1.95
CA ALA A 13 3.70 -1.00 1.58
C ALA A 13 4.88 -1.33 2.53
N ALA A 14 5.73 -0.33 2.83
CA ALA A 14 6.86 -0.51 3.75
C ALA A 14 6.44 -0.74 5.22
N LEU A 15 5.27 -0.26 5.64
CA LEU A 15 4.71 -0.54 6.97
C LEU A 15 4.14 -1.97 7.05
N ILE A 16 3.45 -2.42 6.01
CA ILE A 16 2.93 -3.80 5.90
C ILE A 16 4.07 -4.81 5.88
N LYS A 17 5.10 -4.59 5.06
CA LYS A 17 6.29 -5.47 5.00
C LYS A 17 7.03 -5.61 6.34
N ARG A 18 6.88 -4.63 7.23
CA ARG A 18 7.47 -4.63 8.59
C ARG A 18 6.49 -5.08 9.67
N GLU A 19 5.34 -5.60 9.27
CA GLU A 19 4.28 -6.08 10.16
C GLU A 19 3.82 -5.00 11.16
N LYS A 20 3.95 -3.72 10.76
CA LYS A 20 3.49 -2.56 11.57
C LYS A 20 2.04 -2.21 11.29
N ARG A 21 1.46 -2.79 10.24
CA ARG A 21 0.10 -2.50 9.78
C ARG A 21 -0.40 -3.62 8.89
N ASP A 22 -1.69 -3.93 8.99
CA ASP A 22 -2.35 -4.86 8.09
C ASP A 22 -2.96 -4.12 6.90
N ILE A 23 -3.03 -4.77 5.74
CA ILE A 23 -3.56 -4.16 4.51
C ILE A 23 -5.03 -3.73 4.67
N GLU A 24 -5.82 -4.50 5.42
CA GLU A 24 -7.23 -4.23 5.71
C GLU A 24 -7.42 -3.05 6.68
N SER A 25 -6.36 -2.63 7.38
CA SER A 25 -6.38 -1.50 8.32
C SER A 25 -6.02 -0.15 7.68
N LEU A 26 -5.74 -0.16 6.37
CA LEU A 26 -5.48 1.06 5.60
C LEU A 26 -6.79 1.80 5.32
N PRO A 27 -6.76 3.12 5.06
CA PRO A 27 -7.91 3.80 4.50
C PRO A 27 -8.29 3.15 3.15
N GLU A 28 -9.59 3.06 2.87
CA GLU A 28 -10.14 2.33 1.71
C GLU A 28 -9.49 2.71 0.38
N GLU A 29 -9.20 3.99 0.20
CA GLU A 29 -8.54 4.56 -0.99
C GLU A 29 -7.10 4.05 -1.23
N TYR A 30 -6.46 3.43 -0.22
CA TYR A 30 -5.10 2.89 -0.30
C TYR A 30 -5.04 1.37 -0.38
N ILE A 31 -6.13 0.64 -0.08
CA ILE A 31 -6.10 -0.83 -0.04
C ILE A 31 -5.68 -1.40 -1.40
N VAL A 32 -6.40 -1.02 -2.47
CA VAL A 32 -6.12 -1.51 -3.83
C VAL A 32 -4.75 -1.02 -4.34
N PRO A 33 -4.42 0.29 -4.31
CA PRO A 33 -3.12 0.75 -4.85
C PRO A 33 -1.90 0.16 -4.13
N VAL A 34 -2.00 -0.09 -2.82
CA VAL A 34 -0.90 -0.71 -2.06
C VAL A 34 -0.82 -2.21 -2.35
N ALA A 35 -1.95 -2.90 -2.52
CA ALA A 35 -1.95 -4.30 -2.94
C ALA A 35 -1.29 -4.47 -4.32
N GLU A 36 -1.65 -3.62 -5.29
CA GLU A 36 -1.06 -3.63 -6.63
C GLU A 36 0.45 -3.32 -6.60
N TYR A 37 0.87 -2.32 -5.80
CA TYR A 37 2.28 -2.01 -5.62
C TYR A 37 3.06 -3.20 -5.05
N LEU A 38 2.53 -3.86 -4.02
CA LEU A 38 3.16 -5.04 -3.42
C LEU A 38 3.21 -6.24 -4.39
N ALA A 39 2.16 -6.45 -5.19
CA ALA A 39 2.12 -7.49 -6.21
C ALA A 39 3.20 -7.25 -7.28
N ALA A 40 3.31 -6.03 -7.80
CA ALA A 40 4.34 -5.65 -8.77
C ALA A 40 5.77 -5.84 -8.23
N GLU A 41 6.01 -5.57 -6.94
CA GLU A 41 7.31 -5.85 -6.30
C GLU A 41 7.64 -7.34 -6.21
N VAL A 42 6.63 -8.23 -6.13
CA VAL A 42 6.82 -9.69 -6.08
C VAL A 42 6.99 -10.28 -7.48
N GLU A 43 6.23 -9.80 -8.45
CA GLU A 43 6.34 -10.22 -9.85
C GLU A 43 7.67 -9.80 -10.51
N GLY A 44 8.39 -8.89 -9.86
CA GLY A 44 9.66 -8.36 -10.33
C GLY A 44 9.41 -7.20 -11.28
N ALA A 45 9.84 -6.01 -10.85
CA ALA A 45 9.97 -4.83 -11.70
C ALA A 45 10.70 -5.11 -13.02
#